data_AF-A0A7T5RIM6-F1
#
_entry.id   AF-A0A7T5RIM6-F1
#
_cell.length_a   1.000
_cell.length_b   1.000
_cell.length_c   1.000
_cell.angle_alpha   90.00
_cell.angle_beta   90.00
_cell.angle_gamma   90.00
#
_symmetry.space_group_name_H-M   'P 1'
#
loop_
_entity.id
_entity.type
_entity.pdbx_description
1 polymer ?
#
loop_
_entity_poly.entity_id
_entity_poly.type
_entity_poly.pdbx_seq_one_letter_code
_entity_poly.pdbx_strand_id
1 'polypeptide(L)'
;MPQTFCQTFRERLKPLADQFPALEEELKSYISNPYPENDQKLTDLMSKIDGEKQALIKEYQQHARDLLMQWYPYTDEEQKKNFMQNIGFEDNQRVVVNNNLHLGKAIYGDPHGHRTYEKIFLPNLIRKVAGILTLQNLSTEFVDYLEEVDSLTLNNLPYLKSMARLKKTGSLHIHNIGLKHLDSLEETGGYTFVESPVLKSLNGLKKTGNFDLSGTNIRFLPALEEVHGDLVIGISHTFRQSSIFKSAAKLRKIKGALFINKLAYIDFEETFPQLEEIGRGNGSSQDESVSVSSEEVKEQVLKLQNAGKLKFTGELAVVSN
;
A
#
# COMPACT_ATOMS: atom_id res chain seq x y z
N MET A 1 -12.04 8.13 49.61
CA MET A 1 -12.18 8.34 48.15
C MET A 1 -13.62 8.70 47.83
N PRO A 2 -13.89 9.58 46.85
CA PRO A 2 -15.26 9.87 46.39
C PRO A 2 -15.93 8.60 45.84
N GLN A 3 -17.20 8.34 46.17
CA GLN A 3 -17.96 7.16 45.67
C GLN A 3 -17.92 7.02 44.14
N THR A 4 -17.90 8.14 43.44
CA THR A 4 -17.81 8.20 41.98
C THR A 4 -16.52 7.60 41.42
N PHE A 5 -15.39 7.73 42.12
CA PHE A 5 -14.11 7.14 41.73
C PHE A 5 -14.17 5.60 41.77
N CYS A 6 -14.71 5.03 42.86
CA CYS A 6 -14.82 3.58 43.02
C CYS A 6 -15.75 2.96 41.96
N GLN A 7 -16.81 3.65 41.56
CA GLN A 7 -17.75 3.15 40.54
C GLN A 7 -17.16 3.19 39.13
N THR A 8 -16.52 4.30 38.74
CA THR A 8 -15.80 4.38 37.45
C THR A 8 -14.67 3.36 37.38
N PHE A 9 -13.98 3.09 38.48
CA PHE A 9 -12.91 2.10 38.54
C PHE A 9 -13.42 0.66 38.36
N ARG A 10 -14.53 0.29 39.02
CA ARG A 10 -15.17 -1.03 38.85
C ARG A 10 -15.60 -1.31 37.41
N GLU A 11 -16.22 -0.34 36.75
CA GLU A 11 -16.65 -0.51 35.36
C GLU A 11 -15.45 -0.66 34.39
N ARG A 12 -14.29 -0.11 34.73
CA ARG A 12 -13.05 -0.32 33.96
C ARG A 12 -12.43 -1.71 34.17
N LEU A 13 -12.64 -2.34 35.33
CA LEU A 13 -12.08 -3.65 35.65
C LEU A 13 -12.91 -4.84 35.14
N LYS A 14 -14.23 -4.69 34.99
CA LYS A 14 -15.10 -5.75 34.44
C LYS A 14 -14.58 -6.38 33.13
N PRO A 15 -14.25 -5.60 32.07
CA PRO A 15 -13.77 -6.18 30.82
C PRO A 15 -12.39 -6.84 30.94
N LEU A 16 -11.62 -6.58 32.00
CA LEU A 16 -10.35 -7.27 32.25
C LEU A 16 -10.58 -8.65 32.88
N ALA A 17 -11.61 -8.81 33.72
CA ALA A 17 -11.95 -10.11 34.30
C ALA A 17 -12.32 -11.13 33.23
N ASP A 18 -13.05 -10.70 32.20
CA ASP A 18 -13.39 -11.54 31.03
C ASP A 18 -12.17 -11.88 30.17
N GLN A 19 -11.14 -11.02 30.16
CA GLN A 19 -9.91 -11.22 29.39
C GLN A 19 -8.87 -12.09 30.11
N PHE A 20 -8.92 -12.14 31.44
CA PHE A 20 -7.95 -12.85 32.28
C PHE A 20 -8.67 -13.79 33.26
N PRO A 21 -9.18 -14.96 32.80
CA PRO A 21 -9.92 -15.90 33.65
C PRO A 21 -9.13 -16.36 34.88
N ALA A 22 -7.80 -16.44 34.77
CA ALA A 22 -6.91 -16.80 35.89
C ALA A 22 -6.92 -15.78 37.05
N LEU A 23 -7.32 -14.53 36.79
CA LEU A 23 -7.39 -13.44 37.77
C LEU A 23 -8.82 -13.06 38.13
N GLU A 24 -9.83 -13.74 37.57
CA GLU A 24 -11.24 -13.38 37.68
C GLU A 24 -11.70 -13.30 39.14
N GLU A 25 -11.37 -14.30 39.96
CA GLU A 25 -11.79 -14.35 41.37
C GLU A 25 -11.07 -13.30 42.24
N GLU A 26 -9.80 -13.00 41.94
CA GLU A 26 -9.06 -11.92 42.62
C GLU A 26 -9.63 -10.54 42.24
N LEU A 27 -9.97 -10.33 40.96
CA LEU A 27 -10.61 -9.12 40.46
C LEU A 27 -12.02 -8.93 41.05
N LYS A 28 -12.84 -9.97 41.10
CA LYS A 28 -14.18 -9.94 41.72
C LYS A 28 -14.10 -9.65 43.21
N SER A 29 -13.13 -10.25 43.92
CA SER A 29 -12.88 -10.00 45.34
C SER A 29 -12.51 -8.54 45.59
N TYR A 30 -11.61 -7.98 44.78
CA TYR A 30 -11.21 -6.58 44.88
C TYR A 30 -12.36 -5.62 44.56
N ILE A 31 -13.11 -5.87 43.47
CA ILE A 31 -14.30 -5.11 43.08
C ILE A 31 -15.30 -5.04 44.23
N SER A 32 -15.50 -6.15 44.93
CA SER A 32 -16.46 -6.24 46.03
C SER A 32 -16.05 -5.43 47.26
N ASN A 33 -14.75 -5.16 47.47
CA ASN A 33 -14.26 -4.51 48.70
C ASN A 33 -13.08 -3.51 48.52
N PRO A 34 -13.33 -2.29 47.98
CA PRO A 34 -12.29 -1.30 47.68
C PRO A 34 -11.97 -0.41 48.89
N TYR A 35 -11.26 -0.93 49.91
CA TYR A 35 -10.75 -0.12 51.03
C TYR A 35 -9.33 0.41 50.77
N PRO A 36 -8.95 1.58 51.34
CA PRO A 36 -7.62 2.21 51.16
C PRO A 36 -6.43 1.34 51.59
N GLU A 37 -6.62 0.45 52.56
CA GLU A 37 -5.59 -0.50 53.01
C GLU A 37 -5.25 -1.55 51.92
N ASN A 38 -6.05 -1.63 50.86
CA ASN A 38 -5.82 -2.50 49.72
C ASN A 38 -5.01 -1.84 48.59
N ASP A 39 -4.46 -0.64 48.77
CA ASP A 39 -3.62 0.01 47.74
C ASP A 39 -2.41 -0.87 47.35
N GLN A 40 -1.82 -1.58 48.32
CA GLN A 40 -0.77 -2.58 48.03
C GLN A 40 -1.33 -3.78 47.24
N LYS A 41 -2.49 -4.32 47.65
CA LYS A 41 -3.14 -5.44 46.93
C LYS A 41 -3.54 -5.05 45.51
N LEU A 42 -3.96 -3.81 45.30
CA LEU A 42 -4.27 -3.29 43.98
C LEU A 42 -3.00 -3.20 43.14
N THR A 43 -1.90 -2.70 43.72
CA THR A 43 -0.60 -2.64 43.05
C THR A 43 -0.13 -4.04 42.65
N ASP A 44 -0.26 -5.02 43.56
CA ASP A 44 0.07 -6.42 43.31
C ASP A 44 -0.81 -7.02 42.21
N LEU A 45 -2.12 -6.73 42.23
CA LEU A 45 -3.08 -7.20 41.22
C LEU A 45 -2.81 -6.59 39.84
N MET A 46 -2.51 -5.28 39.78
CA MET A 46 -2.13 -4.62 38.52
C MET A 46 -0.82 -5.21 37.97
N SER A 47 0.16 -5.50 38.84
CA SER A 47 1.39 -6.17 38.43
C SER A 47 1.13 -7.59 37.90
N LYS A 48 0.16 -8.34 38.48
CA LYS A 48 -0.26 -9.65 37.96
C LYS A 48 -0.94 -9.53 36.59
N ILE A 49 -1.85 -8.57 36.42
CA ILE A 49 -2.50 -8.28 35.14
C ILE A 49 -1.47 -7.94 34.07
N ASP A 50 -0.49 -7.09 34.41
CA ASP A 50 0.60 -6.77 33.48
C ASP A 50 1.43 -8.01 33.15
N GLY A 51 1.72 -8.87 34.13
CA GLY A 51 2.39 -10.16 33.91
C GLY A 51 1.65 -11.08 32.93
N GLU A 52 0.35 -11.30 33.14
CA GLU A 52 -0.52 -12.11 32.27
C GLU A 52 -0.62 -11.52 30.86
N LYS A 53 -0.78 -10.20 30.77
CA LYS A 53 -0.77 -9.49 29.48
C LYS A 53 0.54 -9.71 28.74
N GLN A 54 1.69 -9.60 29.42
CA GLN A 54 3.00 -9.87 28.80
C GLN A 54 3.17 -11.32 28.38
N ALA A 55 2.62 -12.28 29.13
CA ALA A 55 2.62 -13.69 28.77
C ALA A 55 1.80 -13.96 27.50
N LEU A 56 0.58 -13.42 27.42
CA LEU A 56 -0.29 -13.54 26.24
C LEU A 56 0.33 -12.89 25.01
N ILE A 57 0.97 -11.72 25.17
CA ILE A 57 1.72 -11.07 24.09
C ILE A 57 2.84 -12.00 23.60
N LYS A 58 3.63 -12.59 24.49
CA LYS A 58 4.70 -13.53 24.10
C LYS A 58 4.16 -14.76 23.37
N GLU A 59 3.05 -15.32 23.82
CA GLU A 59 2.39 -16.46 23.18
C GLU A 59 1.93 -16.10 21.76
N TYR A 60 1.24 -14.96 21.61
CA TYR A 60 0.83 -14.45 20.30
C TYR A 60 2.03 -14.22 19.38
N GLN A 61 3.11 -13.61 19.90
CA GLN A 61 4.33 -13.36 19.15
C GLN A 61 4.98 -14.67 18.70
N GLN A 62 5.03 -15.67 19.57
CA GLN A 62 5.57 -16.99 19.22
C GLN A 62 4.72 -17.67 18.15
N HIS A 63 3.39 -17.66 18.30
CA HIS A 63 2.49 -18.21 17.29
C HIS A 63 2.65 -17.54 15.93
N ALA A 64 2.75 -16.20 15.90
CA ALA A 64 3.01 -15.47 14.66
C ALA A 64 4.35 -15.85 14.03
N ARG A 65 5.40 -16.03 14.85
CA ARG A 65 6.71 -16.52 14.41
C ARG A 65 6.63 -17.92 13.82
N ASP A 66 5.90 -18.83 14.46
CA ASP A 66 5.73 -20.21 13.97
C ASP A 66 5.01 -20.25 12.62
N LEU A 67 3.99 -19.40 12.44
CA LEU A 67 3.30 -19.25 11.15
C LEU A 67 4.23 -18.67 10.07
N LEU A 68 5.09 -17.71 10.41
CA LEU A 68 6.04 -17.11 9.47
C LEU A 68 7.18 -18.07 9.12
N MET A 69 7.56 -18.99 10.01
CA MET A 69 8.54 -20.03 9.71
C MET A 69 8.08 -20.98 8.60
N GLN A 70 6.77 -21.07 8.33
CA GLN A 70 6.26 -21.80 7.15
C GLN A 70 6.74 -21.18 5.83
N TRP A 71 7.16 -19.92 5.85
CA TRP A 71 7.70 -19.23 4.68
C TRP A 71 9.20 -19.32 4.53
N TYR A 72 9.90 -19.79 5.56
CA TYR A 72 11.35 -19.92 5.53
C TYR A 72 11.86 -20.61 4.25
N PRO A 73 11.21 -21.67 3.71
CA PRO A 73 11.64 -22.31 2.46
C PRO A 73 11.55 -21.43 1.19
N TYR A 74 10.77 -20.34 1.21
CA TYR A 74 10.51 -19.45 0.07
C TYR A 74 11.31 -18.15 0.11
N THR A 75 12.14 -17.98 1.14
CA THR A 75 13.08 -16.86 1.27
C THR A 75 14.46 -17.29 0.79
N ASP A 76 15.25 -16.36 0.25
CA ASP A 76 16.64 -16.64 -0.12
C ASP A 76 17.53 -16.89 1.12
N GLU A 77 18.71 -17.52 0.94
CA GLU A 77 19.60 -17.87 2.05
C GLU A 77 20.09 -16.67 2.86
N GLU A 78 20.20 -15.49 2.24
CA GLU A 78 20.60 -14.26 2.92
C GLU A 78 19.47 -13.74 3.82
N GLN A 79 18.22 -13.78 3.33
CA GLN A 79 17.02 -13.42 4.07
C GLN A 79 16.75 -14.40 5.20
N LYS A 80 16.93 -15.70 4.99
CA LYS A 80 16.77 -16.73 6.03
C LYS A 80 17.55 -16.40 7.29
N LYS A 81 18.78 -15.90 7.14
CA LYS A 81 19.68 -15.57 8.27
C LYS A 81 19.11 -14.49 9.19
N ASN A 82 18.36 -13.54 8.64
CA ASN A 82 17.84 -12.37 9.37
C ASN A 82 16.30 -12.33 9.43
N PHE A 83 15.59 -13.28 8.81
CA PHE A 83 14.14 -13.26 8.66
C PHE A 83 13.41 -13.06 9.99
N MET A 84 13.82 -13.82 11.02
CA MET A 84 13.22 -13.72 12.35
C MET A 84 13.61 -12.47 13.13
N GLN A 85 14.78 -11.89 12.85
CA GLN A 85 15.25 -10.65 13.46
C GLN A 85 14.50 -9.43 12.91
N ASN A 86 13.90 -9.58 11.73
CA ASN A 86 13.16 -8.54 11.03
C ASN A 86 11.66 -8.51 11.39
N ILE A 87 11.17 -9.50 12.14
CA ILE A 87 9.76 -9.55 12.55
C ILE A 87 9.60 -8.79 13.87
N GLY A 88 8.96 -7.62 13.77
CA GLY A 88 8.53 -6.80 14.90
C GLY A 88 7.03 -6.90 15.16
N PHE A 89 6.61 -6.33 16.30
CA PHE A 89 5.22 -6.22 16.68
C PHE A 89 4.89 -4.77 17.04
N GLU A 90 3.97 -4.16 16.32
CA GLU A 90 3.42 -2.83 16.63
C GLU A 90 2.14 -3.00 17.48
N ASP A 91 2.00 -2.18 18.51
CA ASP A 91 0.90 -2.21 19.49
C ASP A 91 0.63 -3.59 20.12
N ASN A 92 1.66 -4.46 20.16
CA ASN A 92 1.60 -5.85 20.62
C ASN A 92 0.64 -6.77 19.85
N GLN A 93 0.12 -6.36 18.69
CA GLN A 93 -0.88 -7.13 17.93
C GLN A 93 -0.65 -7.15 16.42
N ARG A 94 0.13 -6.22 15.86
CA ARG A 94 0.36 -6.13 14.41
C ARG A 94 1.74 -6.64 14.09
N VAL A 95 1.82 -7.65 13.23
CA VAL A 95 3.12 -8.12 12.73
C VAL A 95 3.63 -7.12 11.70
N VAL A 96 4.86 -6.64 11.94
CA VAL A 96 5.58 -5.73 11.06
C VAL A 96 6.86 -6.43 10.60
N VAL A 97 7.16 -6.37 9.31
CA VAL A 97 8.47 -6.80 8.78
C VAL A 97 9.32 -5.55 8.56
N ASN A 98 10.39 -5.39 9.34
CA ASN A 98 11.23 -4.18 9.41
C ASN A 98 12.34 -4.14 8.34
N ASN A 99 12.20 -4.92 7.28
CA ASN A 99 13.22 -5.07 6.25
C ASN A 99 12.62 -5.61 4.96
N ASN A 100 13.47 -5.74 3.95
CA ASN A 100 13.09 -6.31 2.67
C ASN A 100 12.67 -7.78 2.83
N LEU A 101 11.55 -8.11 2.20
CA LEU A 101 11.00 -9.46 2.14
C LEU A 101 10.78 -9.82 0.68
N HIS A 102 11.53 -10.81 0.19
CA HIS A 102 11.32 -11.35 -1.15
C HIS A 102 10.69 -12.73 -1.02
N LEU A 103 9.44 -12.85 -1.44
CA LEU A 103 8.74 -14.11 -1.53
C LEU A 103 8.63 -14.49 -3.00
N GLY A 104 9.36 -15.51 -3.38
CA GLY A 104 9.39 -15.99 -4.74
C GLY A 104 10.31 -17.18 -4.89
N LYS A 105 10.01 -18.03 -5.86
CA LYS A 105 10.91 -19.11 -6.26
C LYS A 105 11.35 -18.87 -7.69
N ALA A 106 12.59 -19.21 -8.00
CA ALA A 106 13.02 -19.34 -9.39
C ALA A 106 12.14 -20.42 -10.05
N ILE A 107 11.33 -20.03 -11.03
CA ILE A 107 10.59 -21.01 -11.84
C ILE A 107 11.62 -21.63 -12.79
N TYR A 108 12.04 -22.86 -12.49
CA TYR A 108 12.59 -23.73 -13.52
C TYR A 108 11.39 -24.25 -14.31
N GLY A 109 11.23 -23.76 -15.55
CA GLY A 109 10.24 -24.30 -16.46
C GLY A 109 10.49 -25.80 -16.62
N ASP A 110 9.43 -26.59 -16.70
CA ASP A 110 9.60 -27.95 -17.18
C ASP A 110 10.18 -27.92 -18.62
N PRO A 111 10.72 -29.04 -19.13
CA PRO A 111 11.27 -29.09 -20.49
C PRO A 111 10.28 -28.69 -21.59
N HIS A 112 8.99 -28.62 -21.28
CA HIS A 112 7.90 -28.28 -22.18
C HIS A 112 7.43 -26.82 -22.03
N GLY A 113 8.09 -26.02 -21.18
CA GLY A 113 7.79 -24.61 -20.98
C GLY A 113 6.59 -24.34 -20.08
N HIS A 114 6.04 -25.35 -19.40
CA HIS A 114 4.99 -25.13 -18.41
C HIS A 114 5.60 -24.53 -17.13
N ARG A 115 5.08 -23.38 -16.74
CA ARG A 115 5.39 -22.74 -15.46
C ARG A 115 4.51 -23.35 -14.39
N THR A 116 5.09 -24.04 -13.43
CA THR A 116 4.41 -24.45 -12.21
C THR A 116 4.52 -23.32 -11.19
N TYR A 117 3.39 -22.94 -10.60
CA TYR A 117 3.34 -21.93 -9.54
C TYR A 117 3.03 -22.63 -8.22
N GLU A 118 3.87 -22.41 -7.22
CA GLU A 118 3.62 -22.97 -5.89
C GLU A 118 2.58 -22.10 -5.18
N LYS A 119 1.57 -22.74 -4.57
CA LYS A 119 0.54 -22.05 -3.81
C LYS A 119 1.12 -21.64 -2.46
N ILE A 120 1.34 -20.35 -2.27
CA ILE A 120 1.76 -19.78 -0.99
C ILE A 120 0.55 -19.10 -0.35
N PHE A 121 0.26 -19.47 0.89
CA PHE A 121 -0.69 -18.76 1.73
C PHE A 121 0.07 -17.73 2.55
N LEU A 122 -0.33 -16.46 2.45
CA LEU A 122 0.19 -15.46 3.36
C LEU A 122 -0.61 -15.50 4.68
N PRO A 123 0.02 -15.62 5.87
CA PRO A 123 -0.70 -15.60 7.11
C PRO A 123 -1.31 -14.21 7.24
N ASN A 124 -2.51 -14.24 7.77
CA ASN A 124 -3.41 -13.10 7.90
C ASN A 124 -2.94 -12.06 8.94
N LEU A 125 -1.65 -12.06 9.24
CA LEU A 125 -1.02 -11.37 10.36
C LEU A 125 -0.15 -10.19 9.92
N ILE A 126 0.48 -10.27 8.74
CA ILE A 126 1.32 -9.17 8.25
C ILE A 126 0.40 -8.06 7.73
N ARG A 127 0.38 -6.96 8.47
CA ARG A 127 -0.34 -5.74 8.08
C ARG A 127 0.58 -4.68 7.50
N LYS A 128 1.86 -4.70 7.90
CA LYS A 128 2.81 -3.67 7.48
C LYS A 128 4.18 -4.27 7.15
N VAL A 129 4.79 -3.75 6.09
CA VAL A 129 6.19 -4.04 5.74
C VAL A 129 6.93 -2.71 5.64
N ALA A 130 7.79 -2.43 6.63
CA ALA A 130 8.68 -1.28 6.65
C ALA A 130 9.95 -1.61 5.85
N GLY A 131 9.77 -1.74 4.53
CA GLY A 131 10.81 -2.14 3.58
C GLY A 131 10.22 -2.50 2.22
N ILE A 132 11.02 -3.20 1.40
CA ILE A 132 10.59 -3.69 0.08
C ILE A 132 9.92 -5.06 0.24
N LEU A 133 8.65 -5.18 -0.11
CA LEU A 133 7.97 -6.45 -0.32
C LEU A 133 7.98 -6.79 -1.81
N THR A 134 8.70 -7.85 -2.17
CA THR A 134 8.68 -8.40 -3.53
C THR A 134 7.93 -9.72 -3.53
N LEU A 135 6.81 -9.77 -4.25
CA LEU A 135 6.05 -10.99 -4.52
C LEU A 135 6.23 -11.37 -5.98
N GLN A 136 6.91 -12.48 -6.23
CA GLN A 136 7.24 -12.90 -7.59
C GLN A 136 6.95 -14.37 -7.83
N ASN A 137 6.31 -14.68 -8.96
CA ASN A 137 6.12 -16.07 -9.42
C ASN A 137 5.32 -16.96 -8.45
N LEU A 138 4.34 -16.39 -7.74
CA LEU A 138 3.54 -17.11 -6.76
C LEU A 138 2.13 -17.43 -7.27
N SER A 139 1.58 -18.57 -6.87
CA SER A 139 0.14 -18.85 -6.97
C SER A 139 -0.59 -18.41 -5.70
N THR A 140 -0.37 -17.17 -5.26
CA THR A 140 -1.20 -16.59 -4.20
C THR A 140 -2.48 -16.00 -4.79
N GLU A 141 -3.60 -16.28 -4.14
CA GLU A 141 -4.90 -15.71 -4.54
C GLU A 141 -5.22 -14.40 -3.80
N PHE A 142 -4.70 -14.22 -2.59
CA PHE A 142 -5.12 -13.14 -1.69
C PHE A 142 -3.94 -12.59 -0.89
N VAL A 143 -3.85 -11.26 -0.82
CA VAL A 143 -2.97 -10.51 0.08
C VAL A 143 -3.81 -9.46 0.82
N ASP A 144 -4.93 -9.91 1.37
CA ASP A 144 -5.99 -9.01 1.86
C ASP A 144 -5.73 -8.41 3.24
N TYR A 145 -4.67 -8.80 3.94
CA TYR A 145 -4.36 -8.31 5.28
C TYR A 145 -3.32 -7.20 5.29
N LEU A 146 -2.59 -7.04 4.19
CA LEU A 146 -1.55 -6.05 4.04
C LEU A 146 -2.20 -4.68 3.89
N GLU A 147 -1.87 -3.76 4.80
CA GLU A 147 -2.41 -2.41 4.89
C GLU A 147 -1.41 -1.37 4.36
N GLU A 148 -0.12 -1.52 4.69
CA GLU A 148 0.95 -0.56 4.35
C GLU A 148 2.26 -1.26 3.95
N VAL A 149 2.97 -0.73 2.95
CA VAL A 149 4.29 -1.24 2.51
C VAL A 149 5.19 -0.08 2.10
N ASP A 150 6.46 -0.02 2.49
CA ASP A 150 7.32 1.08 2.00
C ASP A 150 7.63 0.96 0.50
N SER A 151 7.79 -0.25 -0.03
CA SER A 151 7.86 -0.47 -1.47
C SER A 151 7.30 -1.84 -1.84
N LEU A 152 6.39 -1.89 -2.80
CA LEU A 152 5.72 -3.11 -3.23
C LEU A 152 6.08 -3.44 -4.68
N THR A 153 6.65 -4.62 -4.90
CA THR A 153 6.86 -5.18 -6.24
C THR A 153 6.02 -6.44 -6.40
N LEU A 154 5.08 -6.42 -7.35
CA LEU A 154 4.23 -7.55 -7.71
C LEU A 154 4.58 -7.98 -9.13
N ASN A 155 5.17 -9.17 -9.29
CA ASN A 155 5.65 -9.61 -10.60
C ASN A 155 5.19 -11.04 -10.93
N ASN A 156 4.50 -11.21 -12.06
CA ASN A 156 4.05 -12.50 -12.56
C ASN A 156 3.21 -13.28 -11.52
N LEU A 157 2.12 -12.64 -11.07
CA LEU A 157 1.17 -13.19 -10.10
C LEU A 157 -0.20 -13.41 -10.77
N PRO A 158 -0.32 -14.35 -11.72
CA PRO A 158 -1.52 -14.48 -12.57
C PRO A 158 -2.79 -14.88 -11.80
N TYR A 159 -2.64 -15.40 -10.58
CA TYR A 159 -3.75 -15.86 -9.75
C TYR A 159 -4.13 -14.88 -8.62
N LEU A 160 -3.40 -13.77 -8.46
CA LEU A 160 -3.71 -12.77 -7.43
C LEU A 160 -5.07 -12.12 -7.75
N LYS A 161 -6.05 -12.30 -6.86
CA LYS A 161 -7.42 -11.82 -7.04
C LYS A 161 -7.74 -10.57 -6.23
N SER A 162 -7.08 -10.37 -5.08
CA SER A 162 -7.42 -9.29 -4.17
C SER A 162 -6.26 -8.83 -3.29
N MET A 163 -6.29 -7.53 -2.97
CA MET A 163 -5.45 -6.84 -1.98
C MET A 163 -6.31 -5.81 -1.22
N ALA A 164 -7.47 -6.23 -0.74
CA ALA A 164 -8.59 -5.35 -0.36
C ALA A 164 -8.30 -4.37 0.78
N ARG A 165 -7.19 -4.54 1.52
CA ARG A 165 -6.81 -3.66 2.63
C ARG A 165 -5.57 -2.83 2.35
N LEU A 166 -4.87 -3.01 1.22
CA LEU A 166 -3.67 -2.23 0.94
C LEU A 166 -4.09 -0.78 0.68
N LYS A 167 -3.75 0.10 1.61
CA LYS A 167 -4.11 1.52 1.60
C LYS A 167 -2.96 2.41 1.16
N LYS A 168 -1.74 2.06 1.56
CA LYS A 168 -0.57 2.90 1.30
C LYS A 168 0.60 2.07 0.82
N THR A 169 1.35 2.62 -0.11
CA THR A 169 2.71 2.15 -0.38
C THR A 169 3.66 3.31 -0.60
N GLY A 170 4.96 3.16 -0.37
CA GLY A 170 5.91 4.17 -0.86
C GLY A 170 6.03 4.05 -2.38
N SER A 171 6.72 3.04 -2.89
CA SER A 171 6.75 2.75 -4.35
C SER A 171 5.86 1.57 -4.72
N LEU A 172 5.36 1.53 -5.96
CA LEU A 172 4.53 0.44 -6.47
C LEU A 172 5.00 0.02 -7.86
N HIS A 173 5.43 -1.23 -7.98
CA HIS A 173 5.76 -1.84 -9.26
C HIS A 173 4.85 -3.04 -9.49
N ILE A 174 3.97 -2.95 -10.49
CA ILE A 174 3.07 -4.04 -10.88
C ILE A 174 3.45 -4.50 -12.29
N HIS A 175 3.75 -5.78 -12.45
CA HIS A 175 4.01 -6.40 -13.75
C HIS A 175 3.30 -7.75 -13.87
N ASN A 176 2.46 -7.90 -14.89
CA ASN A 176 1.76 -9.15 -15.24
C ASN A 176 1.05 -9.85 -14.05
N ILE A 177 0.05 -9.19 -13.45
CA ILE A 177 -0.72 -9.74 -12.33
C ILE A 177 -2.16 -10.06 -12.72
N GLY A 178 -2.78 -11.03 -12.05
CA GLY A 178 -4.19 -11.40 -12.23
C GLY A 178 -5.20 -10.44 -11.61
N LEU A 179 -4.73 -9.45 -10.85
CA LEU A 179 -5.55 -8.51 -10.10
C LEU A 179 -6.24 -7.53 -11.06
N LYS A 180 -7.58 -7.45 -10.99
CA LYS A 180 -8.38 -6.56 -11.84
C LYS A 180 -8.57 -5.16 -11.25
N HIS A 181 -8.61 -5.05 -9.92
CA HIS A 181 -8.92 -3.83 -9.21
C HIS A 181 -8.01 -3.72 -7.99
N LEU A 182 -7.44 -2.53 -7.77
CA LEU A 182 -6.68 -2.20 -6.57
C LEU A 182 -7.26 -0.91 -5.96
N ASP A 183 -8.57 -0.94 -5.73
CA ASP A 183 -9.36 0.24 -5.37
C ASP A 183 -9.24 0.63 -3.89
N SER A 184 -8.62 -0.21 -3.04
CA SER A 184 -8.31 0.14 -1.65
C SER A 184 -7.08 1.04 -1.52
N LEU A 185 -6.21 1.08 -2.54
CA LEU A 185 -4.97 1.83 -2.49
C LEU A 185 -5.28 3.32 -2.59
N GLU A 186 -4.95 4.07 -1.56
CA GLU A 186 -5.24 5.50 -1.43
C GLU A 186 -4.03 6.37 -1.74
N GLU A 187 -2.81 5.91 -1.44
CA GLU A 187 -1.60 6.74 -1.54
C GLU A 187 -0.38 5.93 -1.99
N THR A 188 0.39 6.51 -2.91
CA THR A 188 1.76 6.10 -3.22
C THR A 188 2.72 7.29 -3.05
N GLY A 189 3.90 7.09 -2.44
CA GLY A 189 4.86 8.17 -2.17
C GLY A 189 5.97 8.35 -3.22
N GLY A 190 6.36 7.26 -3.88
CA GLY A 190 7.52 7.15 -4.75
C GLY A 190 7.15 6.89 -6.21
N TYR A 191 7.84 5.96 -6.87
CA TYR A 191 7.55 5.61 -8.26
C TYR A 191 6.45 4.55 -8.32
N THR A 192 5.39 4.86 -9.06
CA THR A 192 4.29 3.95 -9.37
C THR A 192 4.32 3.59 -10.85
N PHE A 193 4.62 2.33 -11.14
CA PHE A 193 4.65 1.77 -12.48
C PHE A 193 3.75 0.55 -12.59
N VAL A 194 2.85 0.58 -13.56
CA VAL A 194 1.81 -0.43 -13.73
C VAL A 194 1.82 -0.96 -15.15
N GLU A 195 2.36 -2.16 -15.30
CA GLU A 195 2.39 -2.91 -16.54
C GLU A 195 1.59 -4.22 -16.38
N SER A 196 0.27 -4.08 -16.27
CA SER A 196 -0.65 -5.22 -16.22
C SER A 196 -1.83 -5.01 -17.15
N PRO A 197 -2.00 -5.84 -18.19
CA PRO A 197 -3.16 -5.74 -19.08
C PRO A 197 -4.47 -6.10 -18.38
N VAL A 198 -4.42 -6.76 -17.22
CA VAL A 198 -5.61 -7.19 -16.48
C VAL A 198 -6.08 -6.13 -15.48
N LEU A 199 -5.20 -5.27 -14.99
CA LEU A 199 -5.55 -4.24 -14.02
C LEU A 199 -6.35 -3.12 -14.71
N LYS A 200 -7.55 -2.85 -14.20
CA LYS A 200 -8.52 -1.92 -14.81
C LYS A 200 -8.79 -0.68 -13.98
N SER A 201 -8.52 -0.72 -12.67
CA SER A 201 -8.82 0.42 -11.81
C SER A 201 -7.88 0.56 -10.62
N LEU A 202 -7.69 1.83 -10.27
CA LEU A 202 -7.08 2.34 -9.04
C LEU A 202 -8.01 3.42 -8.48
N ASN A 203 -9.30 3.11 -8.32
CA ASN A 203 -10.33 4.11 -8.06
C ASN A 203 -10.18 4.79 -6.69
N GLY A 204 -9.48 4.16 -5.74
CA GLY A 204 -9.19 4.73 -4.43
C GLY A 204 -7.98 5.66 -4.41
N LEU A 205 -7.14 5.67 -5.45
CA LEU A 205 -5.85 6.36 -5.43
C LEU A 205 -6.07 7.87 -5.46
N LYS A 206 -5.72 8.54 -4.36
CA LYS A 206 -5.84 9.98 -4.16
C LYS A 206 -4.55 10.72 -4.45
N LYS A 207 -3.42 10.13 -4.05
CA LYS A 207 -2.09 10.76 -4.15
C LYS A 207 -1.06 9.77 -4.65
N THR A 208 -0.14 10.26 -5.48
CA THR A 208 0.97 9.46 -6.01
C THR A 208 2.24 10.29 -6.12
N GLY A 209 3.40 9.63 -6.13
CA GLY A 209 4.67 10.25 -6.47
C GLY A 209 4.79 10.44 -7.98
N ASN A 210 5.77 9.77 -8.59
CA ASN A 210 5.82 9.62 -10.05
C ASN A 210 4.83 8.54 -10.45
N PHE A 211 4.06 8.75 -11.52
CA PHE A 211 3.03 7.83 -11.94
C PHE A 211 3.09 7.56 -13.43
N ASP A 212 3.49 6.35 -13.77
CA ASP A 212 3.55 5.88 -15.14
C ASP A 212 2.39 4.92 -15.43
N LEU A 213 1.48 5.39 -16.28
CA LEU A 213 0.34 4.64 -16.79
C LEU A 213 0.56 4.16 -18.23
N SER A 214 1.78 4.21 -18.74
CA SER A 214 2.08 3.66 -20.05
C SER A 214 1.94 2.14 -20.02
N GLY A 215 0.99 1.60 -20.81
CA GLY A 215 0.79 0.15 -20.91
C GLY A 215 -0.17 -0.48 -19.90
N THR A 216 -0.95 0.32 -19.19
CA THR A 216 -2.05 -0.15 -18.34
C THR A 216 -3.40 0.04 -19.01
N ASN A 217 -4.40 -0.77 -18.63
CA ASN A 217 -5.79 -0.65 -19.08
C ASN A 217 -6.66 0.29 -18.22
N ILE A 218 -6.05 1.04 -17.31
CA ILE A 218 -6.72 2.01 -16.44
C ILE A 218 -7.15 3.22 -17.29
N ARG A 219 -8.46 3.49 -17.30
CA ARG A 219 -9.06 4.59 -18.07
C ARG A 219 -9.55 5.76 -17.22
N PHE A 220 -9.76 5.51 -15.93
CA PHE A 220 -10.37 6.48 -15.02
C PHE A 220 -9.61 6.47 -13.69
N LEU A 221 -9.38 7.67 -13.16
CA LEU A 221 -8.81 7.90 -11.83
C LEU A 221 -9.68 8.93 -11.08
N PRO A 222 -10.91 8.55 -10.70
CA PRO A 222 -11.91 9.49 -10.19
C PRO A 222 -11.57 10.08 -8.81
N ALA A 223 -10.65 9.46 -8.08
CA ALA A 223 -10.19 9.94 -6.77
C ALA A 223 -8.84 10.64 -6.81
N LEU A 224 -8.09 10.59 -7.93
CA LEU A 224 -6.74 11.14 -7.98
C LEU A 224 -6.82 12.67 -7.88
N GLU A 225 -6.19 13.21 -6.84
CA GLU A 225 -6.20 14.63 -6.51
C GLU A 225 -4.84 15.29 -6.80
N GLU A 226 -3.75 14.56 -6.60
CA GLU A 226 -2.39 15.11 -6.65
C GLU A 226 -1.34 14.08 -7.12
N VAL A 227 -0.44 14.51 -8.01
CA VAL A 227 0.78 13.82 -8.42
C VAL A 227 1.98 14.65 -7.95
N HIS A 228 2.80 14.11 -7.06
CA HIS A 228 3.97 14.81 -6.52
C HIS A 228 5.17 14.83 -7.47
N GLY A 229 5.20 13.92 -8.44
CA GLY A 229 6.23 13.86 -9.46
C GLY A 229 5.63 13.97 -10.85
N ASP A 230 6.18 13.18 -11.76
CA ASP A 230 5.78 13.15 -13.16
C ASP A 230 4.56 12.26 -13.36
N LEU A 231 3.67 12.64 -14.30
CA LEU A 231 2.54 11.83 -14.74
C LEU A 231 2.75 11.45 -16.21
N VAL A 232 2.90 10.16 -16.49
CA VAL A 232 3.03 9.63 -17.85
C VAL A 232 1.75 8.91 -18.23
N ILE A 233 1.11 9.35 -19.31
CA ILE A 233 -0.12 8.77 -19.86
C ILE A 233 0.12 8.42 -21.32
N GLY A 234 -0.17 7.18 -21.70
CA GLY A 234 -0.01 6.80 -23.09
C GLY A 234 -0.16 5.33 -23.40
N ILE A 235 -0.09 5.04 -24.69
CA ILE A 235 0.00 3.67 -25.18
C ILE A 235 1.45 3.21 -25.00
N SER A 236 1.65 2.10 -24.30
CA SER A 236 2.95 1.43 -24.33
C SER A 236 3.10 0.66 -25.64
N HIS A 237 4.27 0.75 -26.28
CA HIS A 237 4.58 -0.01 -27.47
C HIS A 237 4.56 -1.54 -27.23
N THR A 238 4.73 -2.01 -25.99
CA THR A 238 4.67 -3.44 -25.67
C THR A 238 3.25 -4.02 -25.74
N PHE A 239 2.22 -3.20 -25.53
CA PHE A 239 0.82 -3.65 -25.59
C PHE A 239 0.11 -2.96 -26.75
N ARG A 240 -0.22 -3.72 -27.80
CA ARG A 240 -1.08 -3.25 -28.92
C ARG A 240 -2.51 -2.86 -28.49
N GLN A 241 -2.79 -2.74 -27.20
CA GLN A 241 -4.07 -2.27 -26.68
C GLN A 241 -3.99 -0.77 -26.44
N SER A 242 -4.79 -0.02 -27.19
CA SER A 242 -5.02 1.39 -26.92
C SER A 242 -5.92 1.52 -25.69
N SER A 243 -5.33 1.70 -24.52
CA SER A 243 -6.05 2.28 -23.40
C SER A 243 -6.13 3.79 -23.62
N ILE A 244 -7.28 4.25 -24.08
CA ILE A 244 -7.60 5.67 -24.08
C ILE A 244 -7.87 6.04 -22.61
N PHE A 245 -6.92 6.72 -21.98
CA PHE A 245 -7.15 7.36 -20.70
C PHE A 245 -8.24 8.43 -20.87
N LYS A 246 -9.26 8.41 -20.01
CA LYS A 246 -10.48 9.20 -20.21
C LYS A 246 -10.63 10.33 -19.20
N SER A 247 -10.32 10.08 -17.93
CA SER A 247 -10.58 11.11 -16.92
C SER A 247 -9.80 10.92 -15.62
N ALA A 248 -9.29 12.04 -15.10
CA ALA A 248 -8.88 12.25 -13.73
C ALA A 248 -9.62 13.48 -13.18
N ALA A 249 -10.94 13.37 -13.03
CA ALA A 249 -11.84 14.50 -12.76
C ALA A 249 -11.49 15.34 -11.51
N LYS A 250 -10.79 14.77 -10.52
CA LYS A 250 -10.38 15.45 -9.29
C LYS A 250 -8.92 15.90 -9.29
N LEU A 251 -8.16 15.60 -10.34
CA LEU A 251 -6.73 15.91 -10.37
C LEU A 251 -6.55 17.41 -10.46
N ARG A 252 -5.99 18.00 -9.40
CA ARG A 252 -5.78 19.44 -9.30
C ARG A 252 -4.34 19.84 -9.57
N LYS A 253 -3.39 18.96 -9.23
CA LYS A 253 -1.96 19.30 -9.25
C LYS A 253 -1.08 18.16 -9.74
N ILE A 254 -0.17 18.50 -10.64
CA ILE A 254 0.99 17.69 -11.01
C ILE A 254 2.21 18.53 -10.68
N LYS A 255 2.99 18.14 -9.67
CA LYS A 255 4.18 18.90 -9.26
C LYS A 255 5.38 18.69 -10.20
N GLY A 256 5.43 17.57 -10.90
CA GLY A 256 6.38 17.30 -11.97
C GLY A 256 5.82 17.63 -13.35
N ALA A 257 6.31 16.93 -14.37
CA ALA A 257 5.90 17.07 -15.75
C ALA A 257 4.74 16.13 -16.11
N LEU A 258 3.94 16.54 -17.10
CA LEU A 258 2.89 15.72 -17.71
C LEU A 258 3.39 15.23 -19.08
N PHE A 259 3.54 13.91 -19.22
CA PHE A 259 3.94 13.27 -20.47
C PHE A 259 2.72 12.60 -21.08
N ILE A 260 2.32 13.03 -22.27
CA ILE A 260 1.24 12.41 -23.04
C ILE A 260 1.88 11.77 -24.27
N ASN A 261 1.62 10.48 -24.53
CA ASN A 261 2.12 9.79 -25.72
C ASN A 261 1.35 10.21 -26.98
N LYS A 262 2.03 10.32 -28.13
CA LYS A 262 1.48 10.76 -29.45
C LYS A 262 0.27 10.00 -29.94
N LEU A 263 0.14 8.76 -29.50
CA LEU A 263 -0.97 7.91 -29.89
C LEU A 263 -2.18 8.05 -28.96
N ALA A 264 -2.07 8.80 -27.87
CA ALA A 264 -3.18 9.09 -26.97
C ALA A 264 -3.96 10.30 -27.48
N TYR A 265 -5.25 10.12 -27.71
CA TYR A 265 -6.19 11.23 -27.91
C TYR A 265 -6.73 11.65 -26.54
N ILE A 266 -6.49 12.91 -26.16
CA ILE A 266 -6.91 13.49 -24.88
C ILE A 266 -7.62 14.81 -25.16
N ASP A 267 -8.90 14.90 -24.78
CA ASP A 267 -9.56 16.18 -24.56
C ASP A 267 -9.17 16.66 -23.17
N PHE A 268 -8.41 17.74 -23.09
CA PHE A 268 -7.82 18.19 -21.82
C PHE A 268 -8.87 18.72 -20.85
N GLU A 269 -9.93 19.38 -21.34
CA GLU A 269 -11.01 19.91 -20.49
C GLU A 269 -11.89 18.78 -19.95
N GLU A 270 -12.14 17.72 -20.74
CA GLU A 270 -12.87 16.52 -20.28
C GLU A 270 -12.02 15.65 -19.35
N THR A 271 -10.74 15.48 -19.68
CA THR A 271 -9.85 14.57 -18.95
C THR A 271 -9.41 15.17 -17.61
N PHE A 272 -9.13 16.49 -17.58
CA PHE A 272 -8.56 17.20 -16.44
C PHE A 272 -9.35 18.48 -16.09
N PRO A 273 -10.67 18.40 -15.83
CA PRO A 273 -11.53 19.57 -15.64
C PRO A 273 -11.16 20.44 -14.43
N GLN A 274 -10.44 19.88 -13.46
CA GLN A 274 -10.03 20.55 -12.21
C GLN A 274 -8.53 20.82 -12.14
N LEU A 275 -7.77 20.58 -13.21
CA LEU A 275 -6.31 20.74 -13.16
C LEU A 275 -5.93 22.22 -13.14
N GLU A 276 -5.27 22.61 -12.05
CA GLU A 276 -4.91 23.99 -11.74
C GLU A 276 -3.41 24.22 -11.88
N GLU A 277 -2.57 23.19 -11.74
CA GLU A 277 -1.11 23.33 -11.67
C GLU A 277 -0.39 22.15 -12.34
N ILE A 278 0.54 22.48 -13.26
CA ILE A 278 1.58 21.56 -13.75
C ILE A 278 2.94 22.20 -13.47
N GLY A 279 3.76 21.46 -12.74
CA GLY A 279 5.09 21.88 -12.31
C GLY A 279 6.18 21.57 -13.33
N ARG A 280 7.41 21.52 -12.84
CA ARG A 280 8.60 21.19 -13.62
C ARG A 280 9.05 19.78 -13.22
N GLY A 281 9.29 18.91 -14.19
CA GLY A 281 9.74 17.54 -13.93
C GLY A 281 11.02 17.50 -13.10
N ASN A 282 11.13 16.53 -12.21
CA ASN A 282 12.31 16.33 -11.35
C ASN A 282 13.42 15.51 -12.03
N GLY A 283 13.27 15.19 -13.32
CA GLY A 283 14.20 14.37 -14.08
C GLY A 283 15.55 15.07 -14.31
N SER A 284 16.64 14.35 -14.03
CA SER A 284 18.03 14.75 -14.32
C SER A 284 18.42 14.64 -15.80
N SER A 285 17.49 14.28 -16.68
CA SER A 285 17.67 14.34 -18.13
C SER A 285 17.37 15.76 -18.61
N GLN A 286 18.30 16.38 -19.31
CA GLN A 286 18.29 17.78 -19.77
C GLN A 286 17.14 18.17 -20.74
N ASP A 287 16.12 17.34 -20.91
CA ASP A 287 14.91 17.69 -21.64
C ASP A 287 13.86 18.24 -20.65
N GLU A 288 13.97 19.54 -20.41
CA GLU A 288 13.25 20.33 -19.40
C GLU A 288 11.78 20.61 -19.73
N SER A 289 11.11 19.66 -20.38
CA SER A 289 9.85 19.93 -21.05
C SER A 289 8.71 18.98 -20.68
N VAL A 290 7.52 19.55 -20.48
CA VAL A 290 6.24 18.85 -20.62
C VAL A 290 6.11 18.47 -22.07
N SER A 291 6.33 17.17 -22.34
CA SER A 291 6.21 16.61 -23.67
C SER A 291 4.74 16.39 -24.01
N VAL A 292 4.15 17.34 -24.71
CA VAL A 292 2.83 17.18 -25.29
C VAL A 292 2.99 16.61 -26.67
N SER A 293 2.40 15.46 -26.93
CA SER A 293 2.70 14.73 -28.15
C SER A 293 1.97 15.20 -29.41
N SER A 294 1.04 16.14 -29.30
CA SER A 294 0.38 16.78 -30.45
C SER A 294 0.28 18.29 -30.25
N GLU A 295 0.42 19.03 -31.34
CA GLU A 295 0.19 20.50 -31.34
C GLU A 295 -1.22 20.84 -30.84
N GLU A 296 -2.21 19.98 -31.10
CA GLU A 296 -3.58 20.17 -30.60
C GLU A 296 -3.67 20.20 -29.07
N VAL A 297 -3.03 19.24 -28.38
CA VAL A 297 -3.04 19.25 -26.90
C VAL A 297 -2.22 20.43 -26.38
N LYS A 298 -1.15 20.83 -27.08
CA LYS A 298 -0.36 22.02 -26.72
C LYS A 298 -1.19 23.30 -26.82
N GLU A 299 -1.98 23.46 -27.89
CA GLU A 299 -2.90 24.57 -28.05
C GLU A 299 -3.97 24.61 -26.95
N GLN A 300 -4.53 23.45 -26.56
CA GLN A 300 -5.47 23.36 -25.44
C GLN A 300 -4.84 23.82 -24.12
N VAL A 301 -3.62 23.36 -23.81
CA VAL A 301 -2.89 23.76 -22.61
C VAL A 301 -2.60 25.27 -22.61
N LEU A 302 -2.12 25.81 -23.73
CA LEU A 302 -1.85 27.25 -23.88
C LEU A 302 -3.12 28.10 -23.74
N LYS A 303 -4.25 27.63 -24.27
CA LYS A 303 -5.56 28.29 -24.11
C LYS A 303 -5.97 28.37 -22.64
N LEU A 304 -5.81 27.28 -21.88
CA LEU A 304 -6.11 27.25 -20.44
C LEU A 304 -5.17 28.14 -19.62
N GLN A 305 -3.88 28.16 -19.99
CA GLN A 305 -2.89 29.04 -19.37
C GLN A 305 -3.21 30.51 -19.60
N ASN A 306 -3.51 30.90 -20.85
CA ASN A 306 -3.87 32.27 -21.21
C ASN A 306 -5.18 32.74 -20.57
N ALA A 307 -6.11 31.81 -20.31
CA ALA A 307 -7.34 32.08 -19.56
C ALA A 307 -7.13 32.17 -18.03
N GLY A 308 -5.91 31.96 -17.53
CA GLY A 308 -5.59 31.94 -16.10
C GLY A 308 -6.18 30.76 -15.34
N LYS A 309 -6.64 29.71 -16.05
CA LYS A 309 -7.22 28.51 -15.44
C LYS A 309 -6.16 27.47 -15.06
N LEU A 310 -5.02 27.48 -15.73
CA LEU A 310 -3.92 26.56 -15.52
C LEU A 310 -2.62 27.33 -15.25
N LYS A 311 -2.02 27.07 -14.08
CA LYS A 311 -0.67 27.54 -13.76
C LYS A 311 0.34 26.54 -14.29
N PHE A 312 1.28 27.04 -15.08
CA PHE A 312 2.32 26.25 -15.69
C PHE A 312 3.69 26.83 -15.32
N THR A 313 4.57 26.02 -14.72
CA THR A 313 5.92 26.49 -14.30
C THR A 313 7.08 25.80 -15.01
N GLY A 314 6.82 24.90 -15.97
CA GLY A 314 7.84 24.24 -16.80
C GLY A 314 7.95 24.86 -18.20
N GLU A 315 8.61 24.14 -19.13
CA GLU A 315 8.52 24.40 -20.58
C GLU A 315 7.56 23.39 -21.24
N LEU A 316 6.78 23.81 -22.24
CA LEU A 316 5.96 22.89 -23.06
C LEU A 316 6.77 22.51 -24.30
N ALA A 317 7.27 21.28 -24.38
CA ALA A 317 7.83 20.76 -25.63
C ALA A 317 6.87 19.79 -26.30
N VAL A 318 7.02 19.66 -27.60
CA VAL A 318 6.40 18.57 -28.34
C VAL A 318 7.48 17.55 -28.59
N VAL A 319 7.41 16.40 -27.93
CA VAL A 319 8.37 15.31 -28.21
C VAL A 319 7.92 14.61 -29.47
N SER A 320 8.61 14.93 -30.57
CA SER A 320 8.55 14.17 -31.81
C SER A 320 9.39 12.90 -31.64
N ASN A 321 8.74 11.75 -31.46
CA ASN A 321 9.35 10.48 -31.85
C ASN A 321 9.41 10.36 -33.37
#